data_AF-A0A0R2QH66-F1
#
_entry.id   AF-A0A0R2QH66-F1
#
_cell.length_a   1.000
_cell.length_b   1.000
_cell.length_c   1.000
_cell.angle_alpha   90.00
_cell.angle_beta   90.00
_cell.angle_gamma   90.00
#
_symmetry.space_group_name_H-M   'P 1'
#
loop_
_entity.id
_entity.type
_entity.pdbx_description
1 polymer ?
#
loop_
_entity_poly.entity_id
_entity_poly.type
_entity_poly.pdbx_seq_one_letter_code
_entity_poly.pdbx_strand_id
1 'polypeptide(L)'
;MSGLDIMFSQDGPSRTLSGWWRFLANWLEPTQLFCDDVNNFEELNISLAPIDGTAKGVKVAILRISPTKVLVIESRRYTRFDNELRQSLFQRDLVKEDWNGILIYEYDATSGHLTDFFKPVASNTALSEYNWDGVTRYISKESEVVEHAGLRFSVTKSGNFDALNIRKSTSSELSAPRPTPSPAPSPTTNDFNVEPFVFGGAVRESETTALSTWYGRFFRSYRIQVVNSSSPNSAPLFDTGIVNDYRTPILVNITKLTCSRDLTEVAVFYSGLDGKGKSTRIEQSSALSAVNIGGDGKCTGYWTNGAQGKD
;
A
#
# COMPACT_ATOMS: atom_id res chain seq x y z
N MET A 1 7.72 4.68 -2.70
CA MET A 1 7.58 4.96 -1.24
C MET A 1 6.14 5.34 -0.86
N SER A 2 5.16 4.59 -1.39
CA SER A 2 3.75 5.00 -1.48
C SER A 2 3.12 5.35 -0.12
N GLY A 3 2.97 6.64 0.17
CA GLY A 3 2.34 7.14 1.38
C GLY A 3 3.20 7.17 2.66
N LEU A 4 4.45 6.70 2.59
CA LEU A 4 5.40 6.66 3.71
C LEU A 4 6.39 7.83 3.72
N ASP A 5 6.33 8.71 2.73
CA ASP A 5 7.17 9.90 2.64
C ASP A 5 6.33 11.07 2.12
N ILE A 6 6.44 12.22 2.79
CA ILE A 6 5.68 13.43 2.44
C ILE A 6 5.97 13.96 1.02
N MET A 7 7.19 13.77 0.52
CA MET A 7 7.62 14.15 -0.82
C MET A 7 7.17 13.16 -1.89
N PHE A 8 6.73 11.96 -1.50
CA PHE A 8 6.15 10.99 -2.42
C PHE A 8 4.64 11.20 -2.56
N SER A 9 3.94 11.33 -1.43
CA SER A 9 2.49 11.54 -1.42
C SER A 9 2.12 12.50 -0.29
N GLN A 10 1.88 13.75 -0.66
CA GLN A 10 1.43 14.80 0.26
C GLN A 10 0.02 14.55 0.85
N ASP A 11 -0.69 13.53 0.38
CA ASP A 11 -1.96 13.06 0.95
C ASP A 11 -1.82 11.66 1.56
N GLY A 12 -0.59 11.18 1.71
CA GLY A 12 -0.27 9.92 2.35
C GLY A 12 -0.53 9.92 3.86
N PRO A 13 -0.67 8.73 4.46
CA PRO A 13 -0.85 8.58 5.90
C PRO A 13 0.32 9.12 6.73
N SER A 14 1.57 9.04 6.26
CA SER A 14 2.72 9.64 6.95
C SER A 14 3.05 11.04 6.44
N ARG A 15 3.41 11.94 7.37
CA ARG A 15 3.94 13.29 7.09
C ARG A 15 5.43 13.44 7.34
N THR A 16 6.10 12.34 7.68
CA THR A 16 7.54 12.35 7.90
C THR A 16 8.29 12.49 6.57
N LEU A 17 9.31 13.34 6.58
CA LEU A 17 10.34 13.37 5.54
C LEU A 17 11.35 12.23 5.79
N SER A 18 11.63 11.39 4.79
CA SER A 18 12.56 10.26 4.94
C SER A 18 13.96 10.67 5.36
N GLY A 19 14.66 9.73 5.99
CA GLY A 19 16.04 9.84 6.42
C GLY A 19 16.99 10.19 5.29
N TRP A 20 16.77 9.64 4.09
CA TRP A 20 17.57 9.99 2.93
C TRP A 20 17.46 11.47 2.57
N TRP A 21 16.24 12.03 2.51
CA TRP A 21 16.07 13.45 2.23
C TRP A 21 16.67 14.34 3.32
N ARG A 22 16.54 13.96 4.60
CA ARG A 22 17.17 14.69 5.71
C ARG A 22 18.69 14.64 5.64
N PHE A 23 19.25 13.49 5.25
CA PHE A 23 20.69 13.34 5.03
C PHE A 23 21.17 14.26 3.90
N LEU A 24 20.53 14.23 2.73
CA LEU A 24 20.89 15.09 1.60
C LEU A 24 20.75 16.59 1.92
N ALA A 25 19.76 16.95 2.71
CA ALA A 25 19.54 18.34 3.14
C ALA A 25 20.48 18.77 4.29
N ASN A 26 21.36 17.89 4.78
CA ASN A 26 22.24 18.12 5.92
C ASN A 26 21.47 18.49 7.21
N TRP A 27 20.31 17.86 7.42
CA TRP A 27 19.44 18.05 8.61
C TRP A 27 19.70 17.01 9.70
N LEU A 28 20.57 16.03 9.44
CA LEU A 28 21.02 15.05 10.41
C LEU A 28 22.47 15.34 10.75
N GLU A 29 22.76 15.41 12.04
CA GLU A 29 24.14 15.52 12.52
C GLU A 29 24.92 14.26 12.13
N PRO A 30 26.24 14.35 11.91
CA PRO A 30 27.06 13.18 11.59
C PRO A 30 26.92 12.03 12.61
N THR A 31 26.69 12.37 13.89
CA THR A 31 26.47 11.38 14.97
C THR A 31 25.11 10.67 14.92
N GLN A 32 24.16 11.19 14.12
CA GLN A 32 22.84 10.61 13.89
C GLN A 32 22.81 9.68 12.67
N LEU A 33 23.93 9.55 11.97
CA LEU A 33 24.07 8.72 10.78
C LEU A 33 25.00 7.54 11.09
N PHE A 34 24.61 6.36 10.62
CA PHE A 34 25.50 5.21 10.53
C PHE A 34 25.64 4.85 9.07
N CYS A 35 26.87 4.87 8.55
CA CYS A 35 27.15 4.54 7.14
C CYS A 35 28.17 3.42 7.08
N ASP A 36 27.88 2.38 6.32
CA ASP A 36 28.82 1.27 6.08
C ASP A 36 28.60 0.63 4.71
N ASP A 37 29.52 -0.24 4.30
CA ASP A 37 29.39 -1.10 3.13
C ASP A 37 28.97 -2.50 3.57
N VAL A 38 28.04 -3.11 2.85
CA VAL A 38 27.56 -4.45 3.20
C VAL A 38 28.64 -5.52 3.13
N ASN A 39 29.76 -5.27 2.46
CA ASN A 39 30.88 -6.21 2.39
C ASN A 39 31.83 -6.12 3.59
N ASN A 40 31.66 -5.13 4.47
CA ASN A 40 32.54 -4.92 5.62
C ASN A 40 32.12 -5.73 6.85
N PHE A 41 30.97 -6.39 6.82
CA PHE A 41 30.45 -7.16 7.95
C PHE A 41 29.77 -8.46 7.52
N GLU A 42 29.87 -9.47 8.37
CA GLU A 42 29.06 -10.69 8.30
C GLU A 42 27.76 -10.53 9.08
N GLU A 43 27.86 -9.87 10.24
CA GLU A 43 26.76 -9.58 11.16
C GLU A 43 26.98 -8.20 11.82
N LEU A 44 25.91 -7.46 12.00
CA LEU A 44 25.90 -6.10 12.51
C LEU A 44 24.66 -5.89 13.39
N ASN A 45 24.85 -5.30 14.57
CA ASN A 45 23.76 -4.91 15.46
C ASN A 45 23.69 -3.39 15.54
N ILE A 46 22.51 -2.83 15.22
CA ILE A 46 22.26 -1.38 15.24
C ILE A 46 21.09 -1.09 16.19
N SER A 47 21.19 0.01 16.93
CA SER A 47 20.05 0.61 17.64
C SER A 47 19.71 1.94 17.00
N LEU A 48 18.45 2.11 16.59
CA LEU A 48 17.94 3.31 15.92
C LEU A 48 17.01 4.09 16.84
N ALA A 49 17.28 5.39 16.96
CA ALA A 49 16.37 6.37 17.52
C ALA A 49 15.30 6.74 16.48
N PRO A 50 14.04 6.94 16.89
CA PRO A 50 12.99 7.42 15.99
C PRO A 50 13.42 8.68 15.23
N ILE A 51 13.19 8.69 13.91
CA ILE A 51 13.65 9.77 13.03
C ILE A 51 13.06 11.14 13.42
N ASP A 52 11.78 11.17 13.80
CA ASP A 52 11.05 12.37 14.25
C ASP A 52 11.19 12.65 15.75
N GLY A 53 11.81 11.74 16.51
CA GLY A 53 12.01 11.91 17.95
C GLY A 53 13.15 12.88 18.29
N THR A 54 13.19 13.35 19.53
CA THR A 54 14.29 14.17 20.06
C THR A 54 15.43 13.34 20.67
N ALA A 55 15.26 12.01 20.74
CA ALA A 55 16.24 11.10 21.29
C ALA A 55 17.58 11.20 20.53
N LYS A 56 18.68 11.16 21.30
CA LYS A 56 20.05 11.09 20.77
C LYS A 56 20.35 9.67 20.27
N GLY A 57 21.31 9.57 19.36
CA GLY A 57 21.75 8.30 18.78
C GLY A 57 21.58 8.27 17.26
N VAL A 58 21.91 7.12 16.67
CA VAL A 58 21.75 6.89 15.23
C VAL A 58 20.26 6.94 14.89
N LYS A 59 19.88 7.78 13.93
CA LYS A 59 18.50 7.90 13.42
C LYS A 59 18.31 7.16 12.10
N VAL A 60 19.36 7.14 11.29
CA VAL A 60 19.34 6.55 9.96
C VAL A 60 20.62 5.73 9.78
N ALA A 61 20.46 4.48 9.36
CA ALA A 61 21.55 3.67 8.87
C ALA A 61 21.50 3.59 7.33
N ILE A 62 22.63 3.80 6.68
CA ILE A 62 22.81 3.79 5.23
C ILE A 62 23.86 2.74 4.90
N LEU A 63 23.42 1.64 4.28
CA LEU A 63 24.30 0.53 3.91
C LEU A 63 24.48 0.50 2.40
N ARG A 64 25.71 0.69 1.93
CA ARG A 64 26.02 0.60 0.51
C ARG A 64 25.97 -0.85 0.04
N ILE A 65 25.12 -1.13 -0.95
CA ILE A 65 24.99 -2.46 -1.56
C ILE A 65 25.65 -2.55 -2.94
N SER A 66 25.81 -1.40 -3.63
CA SER A 66 26.55 -1.30 -4.89
C SER A 66 27.00 0.15 -5.14
N PRO A 67 27.78 0.45 -6.19
CA PRO A 67 28.18 1.83 -6.51
C PRO A 67 27.02 2.82 -6.70
N THR A 68 25.84 2.33 -7.10
CA THR A 68 24.67 3.16 -7.38
C THR A 68 23.50 2.91 -6.45
N LYS A 69 23.63 2.00 -5.47
CA LYS A 69 22.51 1.61 -4.61
C LYS A 69 22.90 1.53 -3.15
N VAL A 70 21.98 1.97 -2.30
CA VAL A 70 22.09 1.87 -0.85
C VAL A 70 20.77 1.38 -0.25
N LEU A 71 20.86 0.72 0.89
CA LEU A 71 19.73 0.49 1.77
C LEU A 71 19.71 1.55 2.85
N VAL A 72 18.55 2.15 3.03
CA VAL A 72 18.30 3.13 4.07
C VAL A 72 17.34 2.50 5.08
N ILE A 73 17.71 2.60 6.34
CA ILE A 73 17.02 1.97 7.45
C ILE A 73 16.75 3.06 8.48
N GLU A 74 15.48 3.22 8.85
CA GLU A 74 15.04 4.25 9.79
C GLU A 74 13.96 3.72 10.73
N SER A 75 13.98 4.22 11.96
CA SER A 75 12.94 3.97 12.95
C SER A 75 11.82 5.01 12.79
N ARG A 76 10.59 4.53 12.55
CA ARG A 76 9.40 5.34 12.32
C ARG A 76 8.45 5.25 13.49
N ARG A 77 7.82 6.37 13.84
CA ARG A 77 6.79 6.45 14.86
C ARG A 77 5.62 7.26 14.33
N TYR A 78 4.42 6.88 14.73
CA TYR A 78 3.25 7.72 14.60
C TYR A 78 3.44 9.01 15.40
N THR A 79 3.05 10.13 14.79
CA THR A 79 3.06 11.45 15.40
C THR A 79 1.72 12.16 15.19
N ARG A 80 1.48 13.23 15.94
CA ARG A 80 0.29 14.08 15.76
C ARG A 80 0.19 14.75 14.39
N PHE A 81 1.27 14.76 13.62
CA PHE A 81 1.28 15.36 12.28
C PHE A 81 0.84 14.37 11.23
N ASP A 82 0.93 13.07 11.50
CA ASP A 82 0.45 12.03 10.60
C ASP A 82 -1.07 12.07 10.48
N ASN A 83 -1.60 11.67 9.30
CA ASN A 83 -3.02 11.85 8.98
C ASN A 83 -3.87 10.72 9.57
N GLU A 84 -4.29 10.86 10.84
CA GLU A 84 -5.15 9.90 11.55
C GLU A 84 -6.47 9.63 10.81
N LEU A 85 -7.05 10.61 10.12
CA LEU A 85 -8.30 10.45 9.36
C LEU A 85 -8.12 9.60 8.11
N ARG A 86 -7.03 9.77 7.35
CA ARG A 86 -6.72 8.83 6.26
C ARG A 86 -6.25 7.49 6.78
N GLN A 87 -5.57 7.42 7.92
CA GLN A 87 -5.20 6.15 8.55
C GLN A 87 -6.43 5.37 9.04
N SER A 88 -7.44 6.07 9.57
CA SER A 88 -8.73 5.49 9.99
C SER A 88 -9.66 5.18 8.82
N LEU A 89 -9.51 5.89 7.69
CA LEU A 89 -9.99 5.49 6.36
C LEU A 89 -9.11 4.39 5.73
N PHE A 90 -8.25 3.68 6.47
CA PHE A 90 -7.66 2.41 6.04
C PHE A 90 -7.86 1.32 7.07
N GLN A 91 -7.96 1.65 8.36
CA GLN A 91 -8.51 0.77 9.38
C GLN A 91 -8.93 1.60 10.60
N ARG A 92 -10.23 1.66 10.93
CA ARG A 92 -10.73 2.36 12.14
C ARG A 92 -10.13 1.87 13.47
N ASP A 93 -9.49 0.71 13.47
CA ASP A 93 -8.86 0.11 14.65
C ASP A 93 -7.38 -0.29 14.45
N LEU A 94 -6.72 0.08 13.33
CA LEU A 94 -5.24 -0.02 13.28
C LEU A 94 -4.60 1.19 13.95
N VAL A 95 -4.53 0.98 15.26
CA VAL A 95 -3.50 1.33 16.21
C VAL A 95 -2.36 2.16 15.62
N LYS A 96 -2.15 3.34 16.21
CA LYS A 96 -0.93 4.15 16.13
C LYS A 96 0.35 3.29 16.16
N GLU A 97 0.29 2.13 16.82
CA GLU A 97 1.35 1.14 16.90
C GLU A 97 1.71 0.46 15.56
N ASP A 98 0.83 0.35 14.57
CA ASP A 98 1.15 -0.28 13.27
C ASP A 98 2.09 0.55 12.40
N TRP A 99 2.24 1.83 12.73
CA TRP A 99 3.19 2.75 12.11
C TRP A 99 4.51 2.83 12.89
N ASN A 100 4.59 2.21 14.07
CA ASN A 100 5.78 2.20 14.91
C ASN A 100 6.69 1.02 14.58
N GLY A 101 7.87 1.26 14.00
CA GLY A 101 8.84 0.19 13.77
C GLY A 101 9.93 0.58 12.78
N ILE A 102 10.52 -0.42 12.14
CA ILE A 102 11.62 -0.23 11.21
C ILE A 102 11.11 -0.15 9.77
N LEU A 103 11.45 0.93 9.07
CA LEU A 103 11.29 1.05 7.63
C LEU A 103 12.64 0.79 6.95
N ILE A 104 12.65 -0.11 5.98
CA ILE A 104 13.81 -0.41 5.12
C ILE A 104 13.45 -0.05 3.69
N TYR A 105 14.32 0.66 2.99
CA TYR A 105 14.12 0.96 1.58
C TYR A 105 15.41 1.05 0.79
N GLU A 106 15.34 0.65 -0.48
CA GLU A 106 16.41 0.83 -1.43
C GLU A 106 16.30 2.21 -2.08
N TYR A 107 17.44 2.91 -2.12
CA TYR A 107 17.65 4.04 -3.01
C TYR A 107 18.55 3.61 -4.16
N ASP A 108 18.13 3.92 -5.39
CA ASP A 108 18.85 3.65 -6.62
C ASP A 108 19.17 4.95 -7.36
N ALA A 109 20.44 5.35 -7.36
CA ALA A 109 20.93 6.58 -7.98
C ALA A 109 20.84 6.57 -9.51
N THR A 110 20.57 5.42 -10.14
CA THR A 110 20.32 5.35 -11.59
C THR A 110 18.88 5.69 -11.95
N SER A 111 17.97 5.70 -10.98
CA SER A 111 16.56 6.05 -11.16
C SER A 111 16.39 7.57 -11.11
N GLY A 112 15.61 8.13 -12.05
CA GLY A 112 15.45 9.57 -12.25
C GLY A 112 13.99 10.04 -12.15
N HIS A 113 13.71 11.21 -12.73
CA HIS A 113 12.36 11.78 -12.79
C HIS A 113 11.34 10.78 -13.36
N LEU A 114 10.15 10.75 -12.75
CA LEU A 114 9.03 9.85 -13.10
C LEU A 114 9.28 8.35 -12.85
N THR A 115 10.35 7.99 -12.15
CA THR A 115 10.61 6.60 -11.72
C THR A 115 10.63 6.50 -10.20
N ASP A 116 10.27 5.33 -9.67
CA ASP A 116 10.36 5.06 -8.23
C ASP A 116 11.82 4.82 -7.82
N PHE A 117 12.51 5.89 -7.40
CA PHE A 117 13.88 5.81 -6.89
C PHE A 117 13.98 5.44 -5.40
N PHE A 118 12.86 5.44 -4.67
CA PHE A 118 12.76 4.87 -3.33
C PHE A 118 11.78 3.69 -3.30
N LYS A 119 12.35 2.50 -3.13
CA LYS A 119 11.61 1.24 -3.15
C LYS A 119 11.58 0.65 -1.75
N PRO A 120 10.46 0.72 -1.03
CA PRO A 120 10.38 0.15 0.31
C PRO A 120 10.45 -1.37 0.23
N VAL A 121 11.12 -1.96 1.21
CA VAL A 121 11.30 -3.39 1.35
C VAL A 121 10.35 -3.88 2.42
N ALA A 122 9.54 -4.88 2.06
CA ALA A 122 8.51 -5.39 2.94
C ALA A 122 9.00 -6.59 3.75
N SER A 123 8.45 -6.71 4.95
CA SER A 123 8.69 -7.86 5.83
C SER A 123 8.29 -9.17 5.15
N ASN A 124 9.11 -10.19 5.35
CA ASN A 124 8.90 -11.55 4.85
C ASN A 124 7.93 -12.31 5.73
N THR A 125 7.85 -11.96 7.02
CA THR A 125 7.07 -12.69 8.03
C THR A 125 5.88 -11.89 8.55
N ALA A 126 5.57 -10.73 7.96
CA ALA A 126 4.40 -9.94 8.30
C ALA A 126 3.13 -10.81 8.19
N LEU A 127 2.52 -11.12 9.34
CA LEU A 127 1.27 -11.88 9.38
C LEU A 127 0.15 -11.08 8.71
N SER A 128 -0.66 -11.78 7.90
CA SER A 128 -1.71 -11.19 7.07
C SER A 128 -2.93 -10.69 7.82
N GLU A 129 -3.04 -10.93 9.13
CA GLU A 129 -4.19 -10.47 9.93
C GLU A 129 -4.41 -8.95 9.79
N TYR A 130 -3.36 -8.22 9.43
CA TYR A 130 -3.36 -6.78 9.21
C TYR A 130 -3.28 -6.35 7.72
N ASN A 131 -2.97 -7.26 6.78
CA ASN A 131 -2.77 -6.96 5.34
C ASN A 131 -3.99 -7.39 4.48
N TRP A 132 -5.19 -7.34 5.05
CA TRP A 132 -6.44 -7.71 4.37
C TRP A 132 -6.76 -6.76 3.20
N ASP A 133 -6.17 -5.57 3.20
CA ASP A 133 -6.35 -4.53 2.21
C ASP A 133 -5.48 -4.75 0.94
N GLY A 134 -4.75 -5.86 0.88
CA GLY A 134 -3.81 -6.16 -0.20
C GLY A 134 -2.61 -5.20 -0.25
N VAL A 135 -2.48 -4.31 0.74
CA VAL A 135 -1.39 -3.34 0.82
C VAL A 135 -0.24 -3.99 1.57
N THR A 136 0.90 -4.03 0.88
CA THR A 136 2.14 -4.50 1.46
C THR A 136 2.54 -3.59 2.64
N ARG A 137 2.64 -4.16 3.85
CA ARG A 137 3.20 -3.44 5.00
C ARG A 137 4.73 -3.39 4.90
N TYR A 138 5.27 -2.17 4.91
CA TYR A 138 6.71 -1.90 4.83
C TYR A 138 7.34 -1.52 6.19
N ILE A 139 6.53 -1.28 7.22
CA ILE A 139 7.00 -1.09 8.60
C ILE A 139 7.10 -2.46 9.26
N SER A 140 8.32 -2.87 9.58
CA SER A 140 8.64 -4.15 10.21
C SER A 140 8.54 -4.04 11.73
N LYS A 141 7.99 -5.09 12.37
CA LYS A 141 7.79 -5.17 13.83
C LYS A 141 8.80 -6.09 14.49
N GLU A 142 8.83 -6.05 15.82
CA GLU A 142 9.61 -7.00 16.63
C GLU A 142 9.26 -8.45 16.27
N SER A 143 10.25 -9.32 16.24
CA SER A 143 10.16 -10.72 15.78
C SER A 143 9.93 -10.91 14.28
N GLU A 144 9.86 -9.83 13.50
CA GLU A 144 9.76 -9.92 12.05
C GLU A 144 11.12 -9.91 11.35
N VAL A 145 11.12 -10.52 10.17
CA VAL A 145 12.29 -10.67 9.33
C VAL A 145 12.03 -9.98 7.99
N VAL A 146 13.01 -9.19 7.54
CA VAL A 146 13.08 -8.68 6.17
C VAL A 146 14.29 -9.32 5.50
N GLU A 147 14.15 -9.72 4.24
CA GLU A 147 15.26 -10.24 3.43
C GLU A 147 15.34 -9.46 2.13
N HIS A 148 16.50 -8.85 1.86
CA HIS A 148 16.73 -8.06 0.65
C HIS A 148 18.22 -7.86 0.39
N ALA A 149 18.61 -7.80 -0.87
CA ALA A 149 20.00 -7.61 -1.31
C ALA A 149 21.02 -8.56 -0.65
N GLY A 150 20.64 -9.82 -0.41
CA GLY A 150 21.52 -10.82 0.22
C GLY A 150 21.71 -10.63 1.74
N LEU A 151 20.89 -9.78 2.36
CA LEU A 151 20.90 -9.53 3.79
C LEU A 151 19.58 -9.98 4.42
N ARG A 152 19.68 -10.44 5.66
CA ARG A 152 18.56 -10.74 6.55
C ARG A 152 18.57 -9.75 7.71
N PHE A 153 17.46 -9.05 7.89
CA PHE A 153 17.23 -8.04 8.93
C PHE A 153 16.23 -8.62 9.92
N SER A 154 16.58 -8.64 11.21
CA SER A 154 15.71 -9.14 12.27
C SER A 154 15.51 -8.05 13.32
N VAL A 155 14.28 -7.61 13.50
CA VAL A 155 13.95 -6.61 14.54
C VAL A 155 13.92 -7.32 15.88
N THR A 156 14.95 -7.10 16.69
CA THR A 156 15.15 -7.80 17.96
C THR A 156 14.45 -7.13 19.13
N LYS A 157 14.15 -5.84 19.02
CA LYS A 157 13.42 -5.07 20.02
C LYS A 157 12.79 -3.83 19.39
N SER A 158 11.56 -3.51 19.78
CA SER A 158 10.88 -2.26 19.40
C SER A 158 10.45 -1.45 20.63
N GLY A 159 10.26 -0.14 20.47
CA GLY A 159 9.75 0.75 21.53
C GLY A 159 10.28 2.18 21.47
N ASN A 160 11.02 2.63 22.49
CA ASN A 160 11.66 3.96 22.48
C ASN A 160 12.83 4.04 21.48
N PHE A 161 13.49 2.90 21.26
CA PHE A 161 14.51 2.67 20.24
C PHE A 161 14.19 1.33 19.60
N ASP A 162 14.56 1.19 18.33
CA ASP A 162 14.45 -0.09 17.63
C ASP A 162 15.84 -0.71 17.48
N ALA A 163 15.98 -1.95 17.92
CA ALA A 163 17.20 -2.73 17.73
C ALA A 163 17.03 -3.67 16.54
N LEU A 164 18.04 -3.68 15.66
CA LEU A 164 18.06 -4.45 14.44
C LEU A 164 19.35 -5.26 14.37
N ASN A 165 19.21 -6.56 14.15
CA ASN A 165 20.30 -7.43 13.73
C ASN A 165 20.29 -7.56 12.21
N ILE A 166 21.43 -7.37 11.58
CA ILE A 166 21.62 -7.41 10.13
C ILE A 166 22.73 -8.41 9.86
N ARG A 167 22.48 -9.42 9.04
CA ARG A 167 23.49 -10.40 8.66
C ARG A 167 23.37 -10.81 7.21
N LYS A 168 24.41 -11.44 6.67
CA LYS A 168 24.33 -12.13 5.38
C LYS A 168 23.26 -13.21 5.42
N SER A 169 22.46 -13.29 4.37
CA SER A 169 21.52 -14.38 4.16
C SER A 169 22.29 -15.66 3.83
N THR A 170 21.83 -16.78 4.37
CA THR A 170 22.36 -18.10 4.03
C THR A 170 21.85 -18.55 2.66
N SER A 171 22.53 -19.51 2.02
CA SER A 171 22.12 -20.02 0.71
C SER A 171 20.71 -20.63 0.72
N SER A 172 20.29 -21.25 1.83
CA SER A 172 18.94 -21.80 1.97
C SER A 172 17.87 -20.71 2.03
N GLU A 173 18.12 -19.62 2.78
CA GLU A 173 17.22 -18.46 2.87
C GLU A 173 17.03 -17.78 1.51
N LEU A 174 18.12 -17.60 0.75
CA LEU A 174 18.06 -17.02 -0.61
C LEU A 174 17.23 -17.87 -1.59
N SER A 175 17.13 -19.17 -1.36
CA SER A 175 16.37 -20.10 -2.19
C SER A 175 14.93 -20.33 -1.73
N ALA A 176 14.55 -19.82 -0.56
CA ALA A 176 13.24 -20.04 0.01
C ALA A 176 12.16 -19.21 -0.74
N PRO A 177 11.03 -19.80 -1.13
CA PRO A 177 9.92 -19.03 -1.66
C PRO A 177 9.41 -18.06 -0.60
N ARG A 178 9.17 -16.80 -1.01
CA ARG A 178 8.60 -15.79 -0.12
C ARG A 178 7.26 -16.30 0.44
N PRO A 179 7.00 -16.16 1.76
CA PRO A 179 5.71 -16.53 2.31
C PRO A 179 4.60 -15.83 1.54
N THR A 180 3.63 -16.60 1.04
CA THR A 180 2.41 -16.01 0.50
C THR A 180 1.68 -15.34 1.66
N PRO A 181 1.15 -14.11 1.51
CA PRO A 181 0.30 -13.52 2.53
C PRO A 181 -0.76 -14.54 2.94
N SER A 182 -0.86 -14.83 4.24
CA SER A 182 -1.89 -15.72 4.75
C SER A 182 -3.28 -15.20 4.32
N PRO A 183 -4.27 -16.06 4.07
CA PRO A 183 -5.64 -15.62 3.80
C PRO A 183 -6.12 -14.69 4.92
N ALA A 184 -6.96 -13.71 4.60
CA ALA A 184 -7.62 -12.90 5.63
C ALA A 184 -8.34 -13.84 6.62
N PRO A 185 -8.23 -13.60 7.95
CA PRO A 185 -8.88 -14.45 8.93
C PRO A 185 -10.40 -14.48 8.69
N SER A 186 -11.04 -15.61 9.00
CA SER A 186 -12.49 -15.70 8.91
C SER A 186 -13.10 -14.74 9.94
N PRO A 187 -13.97 -13.82 9.51
CA PRO A 187 -14.48 -12.77 10.38
C PRO A 187 -15.47 -13.31 11.42
N THR A 188 -15.48 -12.69 12.59
CA THR A 188 -16.37 -13.01 13.72
C THR A 188 -17.68 -12.23 13.63
N THR A 189 -18.69 -12.62 14.41
CA THR A 189 -19.99 -11.92 14.44
C THR A 189 -19.89 -10.46 14.90
N ASN A 190 -18.86 -10.10 15.68
CA ASN A 190 -18.66 -8.75 16.20
C ASN A 190 -18.11 -7.78 15.13
N ASP A 191 -17.39 -8.30 14.14
CA ASP A 191 -16.77 -7.51 13.06
C ASP A 191 -17.80 -6.84 12.12
N PHE A 192 -19.09 -7.14 12.31
CA PHE A 192 -20.16 -6.85 11.35
C PHE A 192 -21.26 -5.93 11.87
N ASN A 193 -21.07 -5.33 13.05
CA ASN A 193 -21.93 -4.25 13.55
C ASN A 193 -21.29 -2.84 13.42
N VAL A 194 -20.24 -2.74 12.62
CA VAL A 194 -19.54 -1.50 12.30
C VAL A 194 -19.76 -1.14 10.84
N GLU A 195 -19.48 0.12 10.50
CA GLU A 195 -19.61 0.60 9.14
C GLU A 195 -18.52 -0.05 8.26
N PRO A 196 -18.87 -0.63 7.10
CA PRO A 196 -17.92 -1.24 6.19
C PRO A 196 -16.78 -0.29 5.85
N PHE A 197 -15.55 -0.78 5.92
CA PHE A 197 -14.39 0.02 5.55
C PHE A 197 -13.82 -0.53 4.25
N VAL A 198 -13.90 0.25 3.17
CA VAL A 198 -13.68 -0.20 1.80
C VAL A 198 -12.99 0.86 0.96
N PHE A 199 -12.13 0.43 0.04
CA PHE A 199 -11.55 1.27 -1.00
C PHE A 199 -11.29 0.42 -2.25
N GLY A 200 -11.32 1.06 -3.41
CA GLY A 200 -11.27 0.32 -4.67
C GLY A 200 -11.79 1.14 -5.82
N GLY A 201 -11.79 0.50 -6.98
CA GLY A 201 -11.90 1.18 -8.27
C GLY A 201 -12.18 0.22 -9.40
N ALA A 202 -13.10 0.59 -10.29
CA ALA A 202 -13.11 0.09 -11.65
C ALA A 202 -11.98 0.70 -12.48
N VAL A 203 -11.23 -0.13 -13.17
CA VAL A 203 -10.29 0.26 -14.23
C VAL A 203 -10.80 -0.32 -15.54
N ARG A 204 -10.99 0.54 -16.54
CA ARG A 204 -11.45 0.11 -17.86
C ARG A 204 -10.36 -0.71 -18.55
N GLU A 205 -10.73 -1.86 -19.12
CA GLU A 205 -9.82 -2.76 -19.83
C GLU A 205 -10.02 -2.70 -21.35
N SER A 206 -11.24 -2.36 -21.80
CA SER A 206 -11.59 -2.22 -23.22
C SER A 206 -12.68 -1.17 -23.44
N GLU A 207 -13.17 -1.05 -24.67
CA GLU A 207 -14.32 -0.19 -24.99
C GLU A 207 -15.61 -0.60 -24.25
N THR A 208 -15.71 -1.86 -23.82
CA THR A 208 -16.95 -2.45 -23.28
C THR A 208 -16.77 -3.17 -21.94
N THR A 209 -15.54 -3.28 -21.44
CA THR A 209 -15.21 -4.02 -20.21
C THR A 209 -14.36 -3.20 -19.26
N ALA A 210 -14.49 -3.51 -17.97
CA ALA A 210 -13.65 -2.99 -16.91
C ALA A 210 -13.48 -4.06 -15.83
N LEU A 211 -12.36 -4.00 -15.09
CA LEU A 211 -12.16 -4.78 -13.89
C LEU A 211 -12.33 -3.87 -12.68
N SER A 212 -13.28 -4.22 -11.82
CA SER A 212 -13.51 -3.54 -10.55
C SER A 212 -12.85 -4.30 -9.42
N THR A 213 -11.85 -3.68 -8.82
CA THR A 213 -11.06 -4.25 -7.72
C THR A 213 -11.36 -3.51 -6.43
N TRP A 214 -11.85 -4.22 -5.42
CA TRP A 214 -12.15 -3.66 -4.11
C TRP A 214 -11.43 -4.39 -3.00
N TYR A 215 -10.96 -3.61 -2.04
CA TYR A 215 -10.37 -4.07 -0.81
C TYR A 215 -11.26 -3.60 0.33
N GLY A 216 -11.63 -4.51 1.23
CA GLY A 216 -12.59 -4.18 2.28
C GLY A 216 -12.52 -5.03 3.53
N ARG A 217 -12.99 -4.47 4.65
CA ARG A 217 -13.35 -5.20 5.86
C ARG A 217 -14.71 -4.78 6.39
N PHE A 218 -15.19 -5.54 7.36
CA PHE A 218 -16.47 -5.28 8.05
C PHE A 218 -17.69 -5.33 7.13
N PHE A 219 -17.63 -6.11 6.05
CA PHE A 219 -18.76 -6.37 5.15
C PHE A 219 -19.02 -7.87 5.01
N ARG A 220 -20.29 -8.22 4.77
CA ARG A 220 -20.73 -9.60 4.46
C ARG A 220 -21.51 -9.69 3.16
N SER A 221 -21.85 -8.54 2.58
CA SER A 221 -22.40 -8.49 1.25
C SER A 221 -22.06 -7.18 0.58
N TYR A 222 -22.11 -7.17 -0.75
CA TYR A 222 -21.89 -5.99 -1.56
C TYR A 222 -22.80 -5.98 -2.79
N ARG A 223 -22.95 -4.81 -3.40
CA ARG A 223 -23.55 -4.61 -4.72
C ARG A 223 -22.73 -3.58 -5.47
N ILE A 224 -22.27 -3.92 -6.66
CA ILE A 224 -21.53 -3.04 -7.55
C ILE A 224 -22.36 -2.81 -8.80
N GLN A 225 -22.56 -1.54 -9.14
CA GLN A 225 -23.37 -1.10 -10.26
C GLN A 225 -22.60 -0.12 -11.13
N VAL A 226 -22.90 -0.10 -12.41
CA VAL A 226 -22.49 1.00 -13.30
C VAL A 226 -23.74 1.69 -13.81
N VAL A 227 -23.84 2.98 -13.53
CA VAL A 227 -24.99 3.81 -13.92
C VAL A 227 -24.54 4.93 -14.85
N ASN A 228 -25.48 5.42 -15.66
CA ASN A 228 -25.27 6.63 -16.44
C ASN A 228 -25.67 7.85 -15.59
N SER A 229 -24.70 8.68 -15.21
CA SER A 229 -24.92 9.88 -14.37
C SER A 229 -25.81 10.92 -15.04
N SER A 230 -25.86 10.96 -16.36
CA SER A 230 -26.77 11.84 -17.12
C SER A 230 -28.20 11.30 -17.17
N SER A 231 -28.45 10.08 -16.68
CA SER A 231 -29.77 9.46 -16.60
C SER A 231 -29.89 8.64 -15.31
N PRO A 232 -29.89 9.28 -14.12
CA PRO A 232 -29.76 8.60 -12.83
C PRO A 232 -30.92 7.66 -12.49
N ASN A 233 -32.08 7.82 -13.16
CA ASN A 233 -33.25 6.96 -13.00
C ASN A 233 -33.29 5.78 -14.00
N SER A 234 -32.32 5.70 -14.91
CA SER A 234 -32.22 4.57 -15.85
C SER A 234 -31.73 3.31 -15.14
N ALA A 235 -32.07 2.14 -15.71
CA ALA A 235 -31.53 0.88 -15.22
C ALA A 235 -29.99 0.90 -15.32
N PRO A 236 -29.28 0.31 -14.34
CA PRO A 236 -27.83 0.18 -14.42
C PRO A 236 -27.41 -0.56 -15.69
N LEU A 237 -26.32 -0.11 -16.31
CA LEU A 237 -25.67 -0.80 -17.43
C LEU A 237 -25.07 -2.14 -16.98
N PHE A 238 -24.64 -2.19 -15.73
CA PHE A 238 -24.12 -3.38 -15.07
C PHE A 238 -24.58 -3.39 -13.60
N ASP A 239 -24.89 -4.57 -13.09
CA ASP A 239 -25.30 -4.78 -11.70
C ASP A 239 -24.94 -6.20 -11.27
N THR A 240 -24.17 -6.34 -10.19
CA THR A 240 -23.88 -7.66 -9.62
C THR A 240 -25.09 -8.30 -8.94
N GLY A 241 -26.13 -7.50 -8.63
CA GLY A 241 -27.06 -7.84 -7.56
C GLY A 241 -26.37 -7.80 -6.19
N ILE A 242 -27.09 -8.21 -5.15
CA ILE A 242 -26.48 -8.38 -3.82
C ILE A 242 -25.73 -9.71 -3.81
N VAL A 243 -24.43 -9.64 -3.52
CA VAL A 243 -23.55 -10.80 -3.40
C VAL A 243 -23.12 -10.94 -1.96
N ASN A 244 -23.33 -12.12 -1.36
CA ASN A 244 -22.83 -12.43 -0.02
C ASN A 244 -21.38 -12.93 -0.13
N ASP A 245 -20.44 -12.07 0.23
CA ASP A 245 -19.02 -12.38 0.34
C ASP A 245 -18.39 -11.47 1.41
N TYR A 246 -17.24 -11.86 1.91
CA TYR A 246 -16.45 -11.13 2.90
C TYR A 246 -14.96 -11.16 2.58
N ARG A 247 -14.57 -11.84 1.49
CA ARG A 247 -13.18 -11.99 1.08
C ARG A 247 -12.70 -10.74 0.35
N THR A 248 -11.42 -10.48 0.47
CA THR A 248 -10.71 -9.33 -0.11
C THR A 248 -9.40 -9.84 -0.73
N PRO A 249 -9.02 -9.39 -1.94
CA PRO A 249 -9.75 -8.47 -2.82
C PRO A 249 -11.02 -9.08 -3.42
N ILE A 250 -12.01 -8.24 -3.68
CA ILE A 250 -13.14 -8.53 -4.57
C ILE A 250 -12.74 -8.12 -5.98
N LEU A 251 -12.94 -9.04 -6.92
CA LEU A 251 -12.71 -8.83 -8.34
C LEU A 251 -14.04 -9.00 -9.08
N VAL A 252 -14.52 -7.92 -9.69
CA VAL A 252 -15.77 -7.92 -10.48
C VAL A 252 -15.48 -7.52 -11.91
N ASN A 253 -15.71 -8.45 -12.83
CA ASN A 253 -15.65 -8.19 -14.26
C ASN A 253 -16.92 -7.46 -14.70
N ILE A 254 -16.76 -6.18 -15.03
CA ILE A 254 -17.81 -5.34 -15.58
C ILE A 254 -17.85 -5.52 -17.10
N THR A 255 -19.05 -5.71 -17.65
CA THR A 255 -19.27 -5.89 -19.08
C THR A 255 -20.35 -4.94 -19.60
N LYS A 256 -20.50 -4.84 -20.92
CA LYS A 256 -21.53 -4.04 -21.61
C LYS A 256 -21.44 -2.54 -21.31
N LEU A 257 -20.23 -2.04 -21.05
CA LEU A 257 -20.01 -0.60 -20.98
C LEU A 257 -20.22 0.04 -22.34
N THR A 258 -20.74 1.27 -22.33
CA THR A 258 -20.84 2.13 -23.51
C THR A 258 -19.72 3.15 -23.52
N CYS A 259 -19.37 3.68 -24.68
CA CYS A 259 -18.44 4.82 -24.74
C CYS A 259 -19.16 6.08 -24.26
N SER A 260 -18.96 6.45 -22.99
CA SER A 260 -19.58 7.61 -22.38
C SER A 260 -18.66 8.21 -21.32
N ARG A 261 -18.73 9.54 -21.18
CA ARG A 261 -18.08 10.31 -20.11
C ARG A 261 -18.96 10.43 -18.86
N ASP A 262 -20.15 9.85 -18.92
CA ASP A 262 -21.17 9.94 -17.89
C ASP A 262 -21.36 8.60 -17.18
N LEU A 263 -20.31 7.78 -17.09
CA LEU A 263 -20.37 6.50 -16.40
C LEU A 263 -19.87 6.65 -14.96
N THR A 264 -20.71 6.24 -14.02
CA THR A 264 -20.36 6.20 -12.61
C THR A 264 -20.48 4.78 -12.11
N GLU A 265 -19.40 4.25 -11.53
CA GLU A 265 -19.48 3.07 -10.69
C GLU A 265 -20.03 3.46 -9.32
N VAL A 266 -21.02 2.70 -8.87
CA VAL A 266 -21.63 2.81 -7.55
C VAL A 266 -21.39 1.47 -6.85
N ALA A 267 -20.56 1.48 -5.81
CA ALA A 267 -20.33 0.31 -4.98
C ALA A 267 -20.92 0.54 -3.59
N VAL A 268 -21.73 -0.41 -3.13
CA VAL A 268 -22.30 -0.42 -1.78
C VAL A 268 -21.89 -1.69 -1.09
N PHE A 269 -21.29 -1.54 0.10
CA PHE A 269 -20.90 -2.63 0.96
C PHE A 269 -21.76 -2.60 2.21
N TYR A 270 -22.12 -3.77 2.71
CA TYR A 270 -23.04 -3.94 3.82
C TYR A 270 -22.41 -4.81 4.90
N SER A 271 -22.57 -4.40 6.16
CA SER A 271 -22.03 -5.12 7.30
C SER A 271 -22.70 -6.48 7.51
N GLY A 272 -23.96 -6.63 7.07
CA GLY A 272 -24.73 -7.87 7.11
C GLY A 272 -24.87 -8.57 5.76
N LEU A 273 -25.44 -9.78 5.79
CA LEU A 273 -25.84 -10.52 4.59
C LEU A 273 -27.04 -9.85 3.92
N ASP A 274 -27.22 -10.15 2.64
CA ASP A 274 -28.39 -9.79 1.85
C ASP A 274 -28.67 -8.27 1.83
N GLY A 275 -27.62 -7.45 1.87
CA GLY A 275 -27.73 -6.00 1.79
C GLY A 275 -28.25 -5.34 3.07
N LYS A 276 -28.08 -5.98 4.23
CA LYS A 276 -28.58 -5.50 5.53
C LYS A 276 -27.47 -4.96 6.43
N GLY A 277 -27.84 -4.22 7.46
CA GLY A 277 -26.91 -3.65 8.44
C GLY A 277 -26.43 -2.26 8.07
N LYS A 278 -25.27 -1.86 8.60
CA LYS A 278 -24.63 -0.59 8.23
C LYS A 278 -24.05 -0.72 6.83
N SER A 279 -23.95 0.39 6.10
CA SER A 279 -23.47 0.37 4.73
C SER A 279 -22.55 1.53 4.40
N THR A 280 -21.57 1.26 3.54
CA THR A 280 -20.69 2.27 2.96
C THR A 280 -20.92 2.30 1.46
N ARG A 281 -21.15 3.51 0.93
CA ARG A 281 -21.42 3.75 -0.48
C ARG A 281 -20.31 4.61 -1.07
N ILE A 282 -19.72 4.14 -2.17
CA ILE A 282 -18.67 4.84 -2.91
C ILE A 282 -19.16 5.02 -4.34
N GLU A 283 -19.02 6.24 -4.85
CA GLU A 283 -19.36 6.61 -6.22
C GLU A 283 -18.11 7.17 -6.91
N GLN A 284 -17.77 6.62 -8.07
CA GLN A 284 -16.58 7.04 -8.82
C GLN A 284 -16.81 7.01 -10.33
N SER A 285 -16.49 8.11 -10.98
CA SER A 285 -16.63 8.26 -12.43
C SER A 285 -15.30 8.36 -13.16
N SER A 286 -14.23 8.84 -12.51
CA SER A 286 -12.98 9.24 -13.16
C SER A 286 -12.33 8.14 -14.01
N ALA A 287 -12.35 6.88 -13.56
CA ALA A 287 -11.72 5.79 -14.29
C ALA A 287 -12.59 5.18 -15.41
N LEU A 288 -13.91 5.12 -15.23
CA LEU A 288 -14.83 4.61 -16.25
C LEU A 288 -15.13 5.65 -17.34
N SER A 289 -15.19 6.93 -16.96
CA SER A 289 -15.45 8.07 -17.84
C SER A 289 -14.22 8.64 -18.53
N ALA A 290 -13.01 8.13 -18.23
CA ALA A 290 -11.76 8.55 -18.86
C ALA A 290 -11.62 8.02 -20.30
N VAL A 291 -12.53 8.48 -21.16
CA VAL A 291 -12.63 8.07 -22.55
C VAL A 291 -12.53 9.28 -23.50
N ASN A 292 -11.88 9.06 -24.63
CA ASN A 292 -11.82 9.93 -25.78
C ASN A 292 -12.77 9.37 -26.85
N ILE A 293 -13.67 10.23 -27.31
CA ILE A 293 -14.68 9.89 -28.30
C ILE A 293 -14.16 10.39 -29.65
N GLY A 294 -13.76 9.47 -30.52
CA GLY A 294 -13.33 9.78 -31.88
C GLY A 294 -14.50 10.21 -32.76
N GLY A 295 -14.24 11.05 -33.75
CA GLY A 295 -15.25 11.47 -34.75
C GLY A 295 -15.73 10.33 -35.66
N ASP A 296 -15.00 9.21 -35.66
CA ASP A 296 -15.35 7.94 -36.32
C ASP A 296 -16.19 7.01 -35.43
N GLY A 297 -16.57 7.46 -34.23
CA GLY A 297 -17.35 6.69 -33.25
C GLY A 297 -16.51 5.71 -32.43
N LYS A 298 -15.18 5.65 -32.60
CA LYS A 298 -14.30 4.80 -31.80
C LYS A 298 -14.02 5.39 -30.43
N CYS A 299 -13.82 4.52 -29.44
CA CYS A 299 -13.61 4.90 -28.06
C CYS A 299 -12.18 4.58 -27.62
N THR A 300 -11.37 5.60 -27.35
CA THR A 300 -10.00 5.39 -26.84
C THR A 300 -9.89 5.88 -25.40
N GLY A 301 -8.84 5.49 -24.69
CA GLY A 301 -8.63 5.90 -23.31
C GLY A 301 -7.32 5.38 -22.75
N TYR A 302 -7.11 5.46 -21.43
CA TYR A 302 -5.81 5.06 -20.86
C TYR A 302 -5.43 3.60 -21.15
N TRP A 303 -6.41 2.71 -21.33
CA TRP A 303 -6.18 1.30 -21.67
C TRP A 303 -5.61 1.08 -23.08
N THR A 304 -5.74 2.06 -24.00
CA THR A 304 -5.18 1.93 -25.36
C THR A 304 -3.68 2.21 -25.43
N ASN A 305 -3.09 2.83 -24.40
CA ASN A 305 -1.65 3.14 -24.35
C ASN A 305 -0.77 1.90 -24.10
N GLY A 306 -1.36 0.78 -23.64
CA GLY A 306 -0.66 -0.50 -23.47
C GLY A 306 -0.67 -1.40 -24.70
N ALA A 307 -1.37 -1.02 -25.78
CA ALA A 307 -1.57 -1.85 -26.97
C ALA A 307 -0.81 -1.35 -28.22
N GLN A 308 -0.04 -0.25 -28.15
CA GLN A 308 0.87 0.14 -29.22
C GLN A 308 2.24 -0.48 -29.00
N GLY A 309 2.33 -1.77 -29.34
CA GLY A 309 3.55 -2.56 -29.30
C GLY A 309 3.32 -3.92 -29.94
N LYS A 310 2.96 -3.92 -31.24
CA LYS A 310 3.09 -4.99 -32.25
C LYS A 310 2.17 -4.66 -33.43
N ASP A 311 2.69 -3.91 -34.40
CA ASP A 311 3.27 -4.45 -35.65
C ASP A 311 4.14 -3.36 -36.31
#